data_AF-A0A820FBQ9-F1
#
_entry.id   AF-A0A820FBQ9-F1
#
_cell.length_a   1.000
_cell.length_b   1.000
_cell.length_c   1.000
_cell.angle_alpha   90.00
_cell.angle_beta   90.00
_cell.angle_gamma   90.00
#
_symmetry.space_group_name_H-M   'P 1'
#
loop_
_entity.id
_entity.type
_entity.pdbx_description
1 polymer ?
#
loop_
_entity_poly.entity_id
_entity_poly.type
_entity_poly.pdbx_seq_one_letter_code
_entity_poly.pdbx_strand_id
1 'polypeptide(L)'
;MRINHAIEVLDNVDQQFQLLVELIVPANKGRSNLLRLAINAETHHLLTSSVFRYYEIYNDLYLTITSGPSDNLVGYLVELDRLNDAIIYFKRREIVDEQKRLMELYDIGREKLIEASNEVIMRHTNPISPNELLELCRSKTSISIDIDNME
;
A
#
# COMPACT_ATOMS: atom_id res chain seq x y z
N MET A 1 -68.71 -33.78 -26.17
CA MET A 1 -68.26 -32.55 -26.88
C MET A 1 -67.50 -31.59 -25.98
N ARG A 2 -68.00 -31.21 -24.79
CA ARG A 2 -67.30 -30.28 -23.87
C ARG A 2 -65.97 -30.78 -23.28
N ILE A 3 -65.86 -32.08 -23.00
CA ILE A 3 -64.64 -32.69 -22.43
C ILE A 3 -63.50 -32.69 -23.45
N ASN A 4 -63.77 -33.04 -24.71
CA ASN A 4 -62.76 -33.05 -25.78
C ASN A 4 -62.21 -31.64 -26.05
N HIS A 5 -63.06 -30.62 -26.00
CA HIS A 5 -62.62 -29.23 -26.13
C HIS A 5 -61.72 -28.79 -24.96
N ALA A 6 -62.02 -29.23 -23.74
CA ALA A 6 -61.16 -28.95 -22.58
C ALA A 6 -59.79 -29.64 -22.71
N ILE A 7 -59.76 -30.87 -23.23
CA ILE A 7 -58.50 -31.61 -23.49
C ILE A 7 -57.68 -30.90 -24.56
N GLU A 8 -58.28 -30.50 -25.69
CA GLU A 8 -57.59 -29.77 -26.76
C GLU A 8 -56.99 -28.43 -26.27
N VAL A 9 -57.71 -27.71 -25.41
CA VAL A 9 -57.22 -26.45 -24.83
C VAL A 9 -56.03 -26.71 -23.90
N LEU A 10 -56.09 -27.76 -23.07
CA LEU A 10 -54.99 -28.13 -22.18
C LEU A 10 -53.75 -28.58 -22.96
N ASP A 11 -53.92 -29.41 -24.01
CA ASP A 11 -52.82 -29.84 -24.88
C ASP A 11 -52.16 -28.64 -25.59
N ASN A 12 -52.97 -27.66 -26.02
CA ASN A 12 -52.44 -26.43 -26.61
C ASN A 12 -51.62 -25.62 -25.59
N VAL A 13 -52.14 -25.45 -24.36
CA VAL A 13 -51.44 -24.75 -23.29
C VAL A 13 -50.13 -25.45 -22.93
N ASP A 14 -50.12 -26.78 -22.84
CA ASP A 14 -48.92 -27.55 -22.55
C ASP A 14 -47.88 -27.40 -23.67
N GLN A 15 -48.29 -27.43 -24.95
CA GLN A 15 -47.38 -27.17 -26.07
C GLN A 15 -46.79 -25.76 -26.02
N GLN A 16 -47.61 -24.74 -25.76
CA GLN A 16 -47.12 -23.36 -25.60
C GLN A 16 -46.17 -23.22 -24.42
N PHE A 17 -46.44 -23.91 -23.31
CA PHE A 17 -45.56 -23.91 -22.14
C PHE A 17 -44.22 -24.59 -22.44
N GLN A 18 -44.20 -25.72 -23.15
CA GLN A 18 -42.97 -26.38 -23.56
C GLN A 18 -42.12 -25.47 -24.47
N LEU A 19 -42.74 -24.83 -25.47
CA LEU A 19 -42.05 -23.86 -26.34
C LEU A 19 -41.48 -22.68 -25.54
N LEU A 20 -42.23 -22.19 -24.55
CA LEU A 20 -41.78 -21.13 -23.66
C LEU A 20 -40.58 -21.58 -22.81
N VAL A 21 -40.61 -22.80 -22.27
CA VAL A 21 -39.51 -23.38 -21.49
C VAL A 21 -38.25 -23.55 -22.36
N GLU A 22 -38.41 -24.09 -23.58
CA GLU A 22 -37.33 -24.26 -24.55
C GLU A 22 -36.68 -22.92 -24.94
N LEU A 23 -37.44 -21.82 -24.92
CA LEU A 23 -36.91 -20.49 -25.16
C LEU A 23 -36.24 -19.87 -23.91
N ILE A 24 -36.90 -19.97 -22.75
CA ILE A 24 -36.49 -19.27 -21.52
C ILE A 24 -35.24 -19.92 -20.90
N VAL A 25 -35.13 -21.25 -20.90
CA VAL A 25 -34.01 -21.93 -20.23
C VAL A 25 -32.66 -21.58 -20.88
N PRO A 26 -32.48 -21.67 -22.20
CA PRO A 26 -31.25 -21.23 -22.87
C PRO A 26 -31.00 -19.74 -22.72
N ALA A 27 -32.04 -18.90 -22.78
CA ALA A 27 -31.91 -17.45 -22.59
C ALA A 27 -31.38 -17.11 -21.19
N ASN A 28 -31.91 -17.75 -20.14
CA ASN A 28 -31.41 -17.58 -18.78
C ASN A 28 -29.97 -18.09 -18.61
N LYS A 29 -29.62 -19.22 -19.24
CA LYS A 29 -28.24 -19.72 -19.24
C LYS A 29 -27.30 -18.74 -19.94
N GLY A 30 -27.72 -18.17 -21.07
CA GLY A 30 -27.00 -17.12 -21.78
C GLY A 30 -26.80 -15.88 -20.92
N ARG A 31 -27.85 -15.41 -20.23
CA ARG A 31 -27.79 -14.28 -19.30
C ARG A 31 -26.80 -14.54 -18.15
N SER A 32 -26.83 -15.71 -17.52
CA SER A 32 -25.90 -16.06 -16.45
C SER A 32 -24.44 -16.11 -16.94
N ASN A 33 -24.20 -16.64 -18.14
CA ASN A 33 -22.88 -16.65 -18.75
C ASN A 33 -22.37 -15.23 -19.04
N LEU A 34 -23.22 -14.36 -19.58
CA LEU A 34 -22.90 -12.96 -19.81
C LEU A 34 -22.61 -12.21 -18.51
N LEU A 35 -23.40 -12.44 -17.46
CA LEU A 35 -23.16 -11.85 -16.15
C LEU A 35 -21.80 -12.28 -15.58
N ARG A 36 -21.47 -13.57 -15.68
CA ARG A 36 -20.15 -14.08 -15.26
C ARG A 36 -19.02 -13.44 -16.07
N LEU A 37 -19.20 -13.30 -17.39
CA LEU A 37 -18.21 -12.66 -18.24
C LEU A 37 -18.01 -11.19 -17.87
N ALA A 38 -19.10 -10.46 -17.57
CA ALA A 38 -19.04 -9.08 -17.14
C ALA A 38 -18.29 -8.92 -15.81
N ILE A 39 -18.58 -9.78 -14.82
CA ILE A 39 -17.86 -9.79 -13.53
C ILE A 39 -16.36 -10.08 -13.74
N ASN A 40 -16.03 -11.06 -14.58
CA ASN A 40 -14.65 -11.39 -14.89
C ASN A 40 -13.94 -10.20 -15.57
N ALA A 41 -14.58 -9.56 -16.54
CA ALA A 41 -14.02 -8.40 -17.23
C ALA A 41 -13.73 -7.24 -16.25
N GLU A 42 -14.66 -6.95 -15.35
CA GLU A 42 -14.48 -5.94 -14.30
C GLU A 42 -13.31 -6.28 -13.37
N THR A 43 -13.21 -7.54 -12.97
CA THR A 43 -12.15 -8.04 -12.08
C THR A 43 -10.79 -7.95 -12.76
N HIS A 44 -10.70 -8.36 -14.03
CA HIS A 44 -9.48 -8.23 -14.82
C HIS A 44 -9.08 -6.77 -15.02
N HIS A 45 -10.03 -5.88 -15.32
CA HIS A 45 -9.77 -4.46 -15.44
C HIS A 45 -9.21 -3.87 -14.15
N LEU A 46 -9.80 -4.22 -12.99
CA LEU A 46 -9.31 -3.80 -11.68
C LEU A 46 -7.87 -4.26 -11.44
N LEU A 47 -7.56 -5.54 -11.69
CA LEU A 47 -6.22 -6.10 -11.51
C LEU A 47 -5.20 -5.46 -12.47
N THR A 48 -5.55 -5.24 -13.73
CA THR A 48 -4.65 -4.57 -14.68
C THR A 48 -4.38 -3.12 -14.29
N SER A 49 -5.42 -2.39 -13.88
CA SER A 49 -5.30 -1.01 -13.40
C SER A 49 -4.39 -0.92 -12.17
N SER A 50 -4.51 -1.88 -11.25
CA SER A 50 -3.65 -1.91 -10.06
C SER A 50 -2.20 -2.23 -10.36
N VAL A 51 -1.93 -3.19 -11.25
CA VAL A 51 -0.56 -3.51 -11.71
C VAL A 51 0.07 -2.28 -12.37
N PHE A 52 -0.66 -1.61 -13.25
CA PHE A 52 -0.17 -0.40 -13.92
C PHE A 52 0.22 0.68 -12.90
N ARG A 53 -0.67 0.96 -11.96
CA ARG A 53 -0.45 1.95 -10.91
C ARG A 53 0.71 1.58 -9.98
N TYR A 54 0.91 0.29 -9.71
CA TYR A 54 2.08 -0.18 -8.96
C TYR A 54 3.37 0.18 -9.69
N TYR A 55 3.47 -0.14 -10.98
CA TYR A 55 4.69 0.12 -11.76
C TYR A 55 4.97 1.61 -11.92
N GLU A 56 3.94 2.45 -12.07
CA GLU A 56 4.07 3.90 -12.07
C GLU A 56 4.71 4.41 -10.78
N ILE A 57 4.12 4.07 -9.63
CA ILE A 57 4.64 4.49 -8.32
C ILE A 57 6.02 3.91 -8.05
N TYR A 58 6.24 2.63 -8.35
CA TYR A 58 7.51 1.97 -8.11
C TYR A 58 8.63 2.62 -8.93
N ASN A 59 8.42 2.87 -10.23
CA ASN A 59 9.44 3.47 -11.08
C ASN A 59 9.78 4.91 -10.67
N ASP A 60 8.76 5.68 -10.26
CA ASP A 60 8.95 7.05 -9.79
C ASP A 60 9.77 7.09 -8.49
N LEU A 61 9.49 6.17 -7.56
CA LEU A 61 10.03 6.23 -6.20
C LEU A 61 11.32 5.43 -6.03
N TYR A 62 11.53 4.38 -6.83
CA TYR A 62 12.61 3.42 -6.62
C TYR A 62 13.99 4.07 -6.51
N LEU A 63 14.34 4.96 -7.45
CA LEU A 63 15.64 5.62 -7.46
C LEU A 63 15.83 6.53 -6.25
N THR A 64 14.81 7.31 -5.90
CA THR A 64 14.85 8.23 -4.75
C THR A 64 15.01 7.46 -3.45
N ILE A 65 14.20 6.40 -3.25
CA ILE A 65 14.22 5.60 -2.02
C ILE A 65 15.53 4.82 -1.86
N THR A 66 16.03 4.20 -2.93
CA THR A 66 17.27 3.40 -2.88
C THR A 66 18.53 4.26 -2.72
N SER A 67 18.52 5.50 -3.21
CA SER A 67 19.63 6.45 -3.05
C SER A 67 19.74 7.04 -1.64
N GLY A 68 18.65 6.98 -0.86
CA GLY A 68 18.60 7.53 0.49
C GLY A 68 18.39 9.05 0.52
N PRO A 69 18.26 9.64 1.73
CA PRO A 69 17.86 11.04 1.90
C PRO A 69 18.91 12.08 1.50
N SER A 70 20.19 11.69 1.38
CA SER A 70 21.34 12.58 1.09
C SER A 70 21.20 13.97 1.77
N ASP A 71 21.17 15.06 1.00
CA ASP A 71 21.05 16.44 1.52
C ASP A 71 19.59 16.93 1.64
N ASN A 72 18.61 16.14 1.19
CA ASN A 72 17.19 16.51 1.16
C ASN A 72 16.31 15.54 1.94
N LEU A 73 16.50 15.51 3.27
CA LEU A 73 15.71 14.68 4.17
C LEU A 73 14.19 14.95 4.04
N VAL A 74 13.78 16.22 3.95
CA VAL A 74 12.36 16.57 3.90
C VAL A 74 11.71 16.02 2.64
N GLY A 75 12.34 16.19 1.46
CA GLY A 75 11.84 15.63 0.22
C GLY A 75 11.79 14.10 0.25
N TYR A 76 12.81 13.47 0.82
CA TYR A 76 12.84 12.02 0.97
C TYR A 76 11.71 11.48 1.86
N LEU A 77 11.39 12.15 2.98
CA LEU A 77 10.28 11.78 3.86
C LEU A 77 8.92 11.92 3.15
N VAL A 78 8.74 12.95 2.33
CA VAL A 78 7.53 13.12 1.52
C VAL A 78 7.34 11.97 0.53
N GLU A 79 8.41 11.54 -0.13
CA GLU A 79 8.34 10.38 -1.05
C GLU A 79 8.13 9.05 -0.30
N LEU A 80 8.66 8.90 0.92
CA LEU A 80 8.35 7.76 1.80
C LEU A 80 6.87 7.75 2.23
N ASP A 81 6.29 8.91 2.55
CA ASP A 81 4.87 9.02 2.87
C ASP A 81 4.01 8.65 1.65
N ARG A 82 4.39 9.11 0.46
CA ARG A 82 3.74 8.73 -0.81
C ARG A 82 3.81 7.22 -1.06
N LEU A 83 4.94 6.58 -0.73
CA LEU A 83 5.08 5.12 -0.80
C LEU A 83 4.16 4.42 0.21
N ASN A 84 4.06 4.94 1.43
CA ASN A 84 3.18 4.40 2.46
C ASN A 84 1.69 4.53 2.07
N ASP A 85 1.28 5.65 1.49
CA ASP A 85 -0.07 5.84 0.96
C ASP A 85 -0.39 4.82 -0.15
N ALA A 86 0.58 4.51 -1.00
CA ALA A 86 0.43 3.46 -2.00
C ALA A 86 0.23 2.08 -1.35
N ILE A 87 1.01 1.74 -0.32
CA ILE A 87 0.85 0.48 0.44
C ILE A 87 -0.56 0.38 1.03
N ILE A 88 -1.08 1.45 1.62
CA ILE A 88 -2.44 1.51 2.17
C ILE A 88 -3.49 1.30 1.08
N TYR A 89 -3.28 1.90 -0.10
CA TYR A 89 -4.16 1.73 -1.25
C TYR A 89 -4.26 0.27 -1.71
N PHE A 90 -3.12 -0.43 -1.87
CA PHE A 90 -3.12 -1.83 -2.29
C PHE A 90 -3.68 -2.76 -1.20
N LYS A 91 -3.40 -2.46 0.08
CA LYS A 91 -3.99 -3.17 1.22
C LYS A 91 -5.51 -3.10 1.23
N ARG A 92 -6.09 -1.91 0.99
CA ARG A 92 -7.56 -1.72 0.97
C ARG A 92 -8.23 -2.48 -0.17
N ARG A 93 -7.51 -2.79 -1.25
CA ARG A 93 -8.01 -3.53 -2.41
C ARG A 93 -7.68 -5.02 -2.37
N GLU A 94 -7.08 -5.51 -1.28
CA GLU A 94 -6.69 -6.92 -1.11
C GLU A 94 -5.70 -7.41 -2.18
N ILE A 95 -4.85 -6.49 -2.69
CA ILE A 95 -3.85 -6.79 -3.71
C ILE A 95 -2.51 -7.03 -3.02
N VAL A 96 -2.21 -8.31 -2.75
CA VAL A 96 -1.14 -8.71 -1.83
C VAL A 96 0.26 -8.60 -2.43
N ASP A 97 0.44 -8.96 -3.71
CA ASP A 97 1.77 -9.10 -4.31
C ASP A 97 2.46 -7.74 -4.50
N GLU A 98 1.76 -6.77 -5.07
CA GLU A 98 2.22 -5.39 -5.25
C GLU A 98 2.45 -4.71 -3.90
N GLN A 99 1.53 -4.92 -2.95
CA GLN A 99 1.65 -4.38 -1.61
C GLN A 99 2.92 -4.88 -0.90
N LYS A 100 3.24 -6.17 -1.04
CA LYS A 100 4.44 -6.77 -0.46
C LYS A 100 5.71 -6.14 -1.04
N ARG A 101 5.78 -5.98 -2.37
CA ARG A 101 6.94 -5.34 -3.02
C ARG A 101 7.13 -3.88 -2.62
N LEU A 102 6.04 -3.12 -2.46
CA LEU A 102 6.13 -1.75 -1.96
C LEU A 102 6.56 -1.70 -0.49
N MET A 103 6.13 -2.65 0.34
CA MET A 103 6.62 -2.78 1.72
C MET A 103 8.13 -3.08 1.76
N GLU A 104 8.62 -3.98 0.92
CA GLU A 104 10.06 -4.25 0.81
C GLU A 104 10.84 -2.99 0.41
N LEU A 105 10.34 -2.20 -0.55
CA LEU A 105 10.94 -0.93 -0.92
C LEU A 105 10.91 0.08 0.25
N TYR A 106 9.82 0.12 1.01
CA TYR A 106 9.68 0.99 2.17
C TYR A 106 10.67 0.62 3.27
N ASP A 107 10.88 -0.67 3.53
CA ASP A 107 11.87 -1.15 4.49
C ASP A 107 13.30 -0.79 4.08
N ILE A 108 13.66 -0.95 2.80
CA ILE A 108 14.93 -0.44 2.26
C ILE A 108 15.06 1.06 2.52
N GLY A 109 13.99 1.82 2.29
CA GLY A 109 13.99 3.25 2.52
C GLY A 109 14.21 3.64 3.98
N ARG A 110 13.69 2.84 4.92
CA ARG A 110 13.93 3.00 6.36
C ARG A 110 15.36 2.67 6.74
N GLU A 111 15.94 1.62 6.18
CA GLU A 111 17.35 1.28 6.39
C GLU A 111 18.27 2.42 5.93
N LYS A 112 18.02 2.98 4.74
CA LYS A 112 18.75 4.14 4.22
C LYS A 112 18.66 5.37 5.13
N LEU A 113 17.51 5.57 5.77
CA LEU A 113 17.32 6.66 6.73
C LEU A 113 18.15 6.44 8.01
N ILE A 114 18.22 5.20 8.50
CA ILE A 114 19.05 4.84 9.66
C ILE A 114 20.53 5.02 9.33
N GLU A 115 20.98 4.56 8.16
CA GLU A 115 22.36 4.76 7.67
C GLU A 115 22.72 6.25 7.65
N ALA A 116 21.90 7.08 7.00
CA ALA A 116 22.12 8.52 6.94
C ALA A 116 22.15 9.18 8.33
N SER A 117 21.25 8.77 9.23
CA SER A 117 21.25 9.28 10.62
C SER A 117 22.55 8.91 11.35
N ASN A 118 23.03 7.67 11.21
CA ASN A 118 24.27 7.22 11.83
C ASN A 118 25.48 7.96 11.26
N GLU A 119 25.51 8.21 9.96
CA GLU A 119 26.57 9.02 9.33
C GLU A 119 26.61 10.43 9.91
N VAL A 120 25.45 11.08 10.07
CA VAL A 120 25.38 12.42 10.67
C VAL A 120 25.91 12.41 12.09
N ILE A 121 25.51 11.43 12.91
CA ILE A 121 26.01 11.29 14.28
C ILE A 121 27.53 11.10 14.28
N MET A 122 28.06 10.18 13.49
CA MET A 122 29.50 9.90 13.44
C MET A 122 30.32 11.09 12.94
N ARG A 123 29.80 11.87 11.97
CA ARG A 123 30.48 13.07 11.47
C ARG A 123 30.55 14.21 12.49
N HIS A 124 29.54 14.34 13.35
CA HIS A 124 29.44 15.47 14.28
C HIS A 124 29.79 15.11 15.72
N THR A 125 29.99 13.83 16.03
CA THR A 125 30.41 13.37 17.36
C THR A 125 31.91 13.14 17.37
N ASN A 126 32.67 14.17 17.73
CA ASN A 126 34.09 14.01 18.03
C ASN A 126 34.26 13.66 19.52
N PRO A 127 35.03 12.62 19.87
CA PRO A 127 35.36 12.36 21.25
C PRO A 127 36.11 13.58 21.83
N ILE A 128 35.67 14.02 23.01
CA ILE A 128 36.32 15.11 23.74
C ILE A 128 37.76 14.69 24.03
N SER A 129 38.73 15.52 23.69
CA SER A 129 40.13 15.21 23.97
C SER A 129 40.39 15.20 25.48
N PRO A 130 41.34 14.39 25.99
CA PRO A 130 41.67 14.39 27.41
C PRO A 130 42.04 15.78 27.95
N ASN A 131 42.68 16.62 27.13
CA ASN A 131 43.04 17.98 27.51
C ASN A 131 41.81 18.89 27.64
N GLU A 132 40.89 18.87 26.68
CA GLU A 132 39.62 19.60 26.78
C GLU A 132 38.81 19.13 27.98
N LEU A 133 38.83 17.82 28.28
CA LEU A 133 38.14 17.25 29.43
C LEU A 133 38.75 17.74 30.75
N LEU A 134 40.08 17.80 30.83
CA LEU A 134 40.80 18.38 31.99
C LEU A 134 40.53 19.89 32.16
N GLU A 135 40.46 20.65 31.05
CA GLU A 135 40.06 22.08 31.10
C GLU A 135 38.61 22.27 31.54
N LEU A 136 37.68 21.44 31.05
CA LEU A 136 36.29 21.39 31.50
C LEU A 136 36.15 21.05 32.99
N CYS A 137 36.98 20.13 33.50
CA CYS A 137 37.01 19.83 34.93
C CYS A 137 37.54 21.02 35.74
N ARG A 138 38.65 21.63 35.32
CA ARG A 138 39.25 22.79 36.01
C ARG A 138 38.31 23.99 36.05
N SER A 139 37.60 24.28 34.95
CA SER A 139 36.61 25.37 34.88
C SER A 139 35.36 25.12 35.74
N LYS A 140 34.99 23.86 36.00
CA LYS A 140 33.94 23.51 36.97
C LYS A 140 34.41 23.61 38.42
N THR A 141 35.70 23.39 38.71
CA THR A 141 36.25 23.51 40.08
C THR A 141 36.40 24.96 40.55
N SER A 142 36.42 25.94 39.63
CA SER A 142 36.40 27.38 39.97
C SER A 142 35.04 27.92 40.44
N ILE A 143 33.99 27.10 40.48
CA ILE A 143 32.81 27.36 41.32
C ILE A 143 33.10 26.78 42.71
N SER A 144 34.19 27.24 43.31
CA SER A 144 34.40 27.14 44.75
C SER A 144 33.41 28.12 45.37
N ILE A 145 32.34 27.56 45.93
CA ILE A 145 31.44 28.23 46.85
C ILE A 145 32.31 28.98 47.86
N ASP A 146 32.15 30.30 47.93
CA ASP A 146 32.76 31.17 48.94
C ASP A 146 32.35 30.65 50.33
N ILE A 147 33.20 29.83 50.94
CA ILE A 147 33.20 29.52 52.36
C ILE A 147 34.40 30.27 52.94
N ASP A 148 34.31 31.59 52.96
CA ASP A 148 35.12 32.47 53.81
C ASP A 148 34.53 33.87 53.68
N ASN A 149 33.57 34.19 54.58
CA ASN A 149 33.27 35.55 55.09
C ASN A 149 32.00 35.50 55.97
N MET A 150 32.10 34.84 57.13
CA MET A 150 31.32 35.19 58.33
C MET A 150 32.22 34.96 59.55
N GLU A 151 33.18 35.87 59.75
CA GLU A 151 33.60 36.29 61.09
C GLU A 151 32.75 37.49 61.52
#